data_AF-A0A3M2W7N5-F1
#
_entry.id   AF-A0A3M2W7N5-F1
#
_cell.length_a   1.000
_cell.length_b   1.000
_cell.length_c   1.000
_cell.angle_alpha   90.00
_cell.angle_beta   90.00
_cell.angle_gamma   90.00
#
_symmetry.space_group_name_H-M   'P 1'
#
loop_
_entity.id
_entity.type
_entity.pdbx_description
1 polymer ?
#
loop_
_entity_poly.entity_id
_entity_poly.type
_entity_poly.pdbx_seq_one_letter_code
_entity_poly.pdbx_strand_id
1 'polypeptide(L)'
;MGRIWTRIINTLRCGALDSVEVSVDRHTLQLADEQIRDAEERIDTTRSSLAGLMAKSLVASRDVLRIEKRLAVLISDAERALEAGRQDVALKIATEIGMLEMSRTDVTHNALEFGAAVSSLRVALKTSEDKLSILKNQIEVVRTNHLAQQACLSSSVAEGGSSLRIRNVAQSLNTIRQRQRETAARLQVEEELNFPERDLERRLRDACISPDTPNANSVLSRIKNHSSQETI
;
A
#
# COMPACT_ATOMS: atom_id res chain seq x y z
N MET A 1 3.70 21.68 1.67
CA MET A 1 4.48 20.51 2.16
C MET A 1 5.63 20.08 1.24
N GLY A 2 5.51 20.11 -0.10
CA GLY A 2 6.58 19.55 -0.98
C GLY A 2 7.82 20.40 -1.30
N ARG A 3 7.89 21.69 -0.91
CA ARG A 3 8.91 22.64 -1.42
C ARG A 3 10.33 22.45 -0.89
N ILE A 4 10.47 21.94 0.33
CA ILE A 4 11.78 21.70 0.96
C ILE A 4 12.36 20.38 0.45
N TRP A 5 11.51 19.35 0.35
CA TRP A 5 11.88 18.06 -0.21
C TRP A 5 12.25 18.16 -1.68
N THR A 6 11.45 18.86 -2.49
CA THR A 6 11.84 19.20 -3.86
C THR A 6 13.11 20.02 -3.92
N ARG A 7 13.40 20.92 -2.97
CA ARG A 7 14.72 21.58 -2.92
C ARG A 7 15.85 20.60 -2.66
N ILE A 8 15.77 19.76 -1.62
CA ILE A 8 16.81 18.78 -1.29
C ILE A 8 17.04 17.80 -2.47
N ILE A 9 15.98 17.21 -3.01
CA ILE A 9 16.06 16.34 -4.19
C ILE A 9 16.61 17.11 -5.39
N ASN A 10 16.10 18.31 -5.69
CA ASN A 10 16.48 19.04 -6.90
C ASN A 10 17.94 19.54 -6.82
N THR A 11 18.45 19.78 -5.62
CA THR A 11 19.87 20.08 -5.38
C THR A 11 20.76 18.85 -5.51
N LEU A 12 20.26 17.65 -5.18
CA LEU A 12 20.90 16.37 -5.51
C LEU A 12 20.81 16.04 -7.02
N ARG A 13 19.70 16.44 -7.67
CA ARG A 13 19.35 16.17 -9.09
C ARG A 13 20.14 17.07 -10.06
N CYS A 14 20.43 18.33 -9.70
CA CYS A 14 21.26 19.24 -10.51
C CYS A 14 22.75 19.09 -10.18
N GLY A 15 23.35 17.99 -10.63
CA GLY A 15 24.79 17.80 -10.58
C GLY A 15 25.57 18.41 -11.75
N ALA A 16 25.34 19.66 -12.17
CA ALA A 16 26.13 20.48 -13.14
C ALA A 16 25.36 21.81 -13.36
N LEU A 17 25.88 23.04 -13.34
CA LEU A 17 27.17 23.63 -13.68
C LEU A 17 27.49 24.78 -12.70
N ASP A 18 28.78 25.00 -12.44
CA ASP A 18 29.42 26.19 -11.85
C ASP A 18 28.61 27.05 -10.86
N SER A 19 29.05 27.01 -9.61
CA SER A 19 28.77 28.02 -8.57
C SER A 19 27.32 28.19 -8.15
N VAL A 20 26.76 27.14 -7.53
CA VAL A 20 25.89 27.35 -6.37
C VAL A 20 26.36 26.37 -5.30
N GLU A 21 27.25 26.82 -4.42
CA GLU A 21 27.43 26.17 -3.12
C GLU A 21 26.09 26.22 -2.40
N VAL A 22 25.30 25.16 -2.55
CA VAL A 22 24.12 24.97 -1.72
C VAL A 22 24.63 24.52 -0.37
N SER A 23 24.83 25.47 0.54
CA SER A 23 25.01 25.19 1.95
C SER A 23 23.75 24.49 2.45
N VAL A 24 23.85 23.19 2.75
CA VAL A 24 22.81 22.48 3.49
C VAL A 24 22.83 23.03 4.90
N ASP A 25 21.96 24.00 5.18
CA ASP A 25 21.88 24.60 6.50
C ASP A 25 21.43 23.57 7.54
N ARG A 26 22.02 23.65 8.73
CA ARG A 26 21.66 22.83 9.90
C ARG A 26 20.15 22.78 10.14
N HIS A 27 19.46 23.90 9.92
CA HIS A 27 18.00 24.00 10.05
C HIS A 27 17.23 23.11 9.07
N THR A 28 17.77 22.86 7.87
CA THR A 28 17.12 22.01 6.86
C THR A 28 17.14 20.53 7.28
N LEU A 29 18.25 20.08 7.88
CA LEU A 29 18.35 18.71 8.41
C LEU A 29 17.44 18.52 9.64
N GLN A 30 17.39 19.49 10.55
CA GLN A 30 16.49 19.45 11.71
C GLN A 30 15.02 19.36 11.29
N LEU A 31 14.59 20.19 10.33
CA LEU A 31 13.23 20.14 9.82
C LEU A 31 12.94 18.80 9.13
N ALA A 32 13.90 18.24 8.39
CA ALA A 32 13.75 16.93 7.77
C ALA A 32 13.60 15.80 8.81
N ASP A 33 14.36 15.85 9.90
CA ASP A 33 14.26 14.92 11.03
C ASP A 33 12.88 15.04 11.73
N GLU A 34 12.37 16.25 11.93
CA GLU A 34 11.01 16.48 12.45
C GLU A 34 9.94 15.89 11.52
N GLN A 35 10.05 16.14 10.22
CA GLN A 35 9.11 15.60 9.24
C GLN A 35 9.15 14.07 9.13
N ILE A 36 10.33 13.45 9.32
CA ILE A 36 10.44 11.99 9.44
C ILE A 36 9.67 11.51 10.67
N ARG A 37 9.88 12.15 11.82
CA ARG A 37 9.21 11.76 13.06
C ARG A 37 7.69 11.88 12.96
N ASP A 38 7.19 12.97 12.36
CA ASP A 38 5.77 13.16 12.10
C ASP A 38 5.21 12.09 11.14
N ALA A 39 6.00 11.67 10.14
CA ALA A 39 5.61 10.60 9.22
C ALA A 39 5.59 9.23 9.91
N GLU A 40 6.54 8.94 10.80
CA GLU A 40 6.55 7.73 11.65
C GLU A 40 5.29 7.64 12.51
N GLU A 41 4.94 8.72 13.21
CA GLU A 41 3.75 8.76 14.05
C GLU A 41 2.45 8.54 13.24
N ARG A 42 2.38 9.10 12.03
CA ARG A 42 1.27 8.84 11.09
C ARG A 42 1.23 7.38 10.63
N ILE A 43 2.37 6.76 10.39
CA ILE A 43 2.44 5.33 10.04
C ILE A 43 1.97 4.47 11.21
N ASP A 44 2.36 4.80 12.44
CA ASP A 44 1.95 4.05 13.64
C ASP A 44 0.45 4.17 13.92
N THR A 45 -0.12 5.38 13.81
CA THR A 45 -1.57 5.58 13.91
C THR A 45 -2.34 4.83 12.81
N THR A 46 -1.77 4.76 11.60
CA THR A 46 -2.33 3.98 10.49
C THR A 46 -2.27 2.47 10.76
N ARG A 47 -1.17 1.96 11.34
CA ARG A 47 -1.05 0.55 11.79
C ARG A 47 -2.12 0.20 12.81
N SER A 48 -2.34 1.07 13.81
CA SER A 48 -3.40 0.87 14.80
C SER A 48 -4.80 0.85 14.15
N SER A 49 -5.05 1.77 13.22
CA SER A 49 -6.33 1.84 12.48
C SER A 49 -6.54 0.58 11.62
N LEU A 50 -5.49 0.10 10.95
CA LEU A 50 -5.50 -1.15 10.20
C LEU A 50 -5.81 -2.35 11.10
N ALA A 51 -5.18 -2.44 12.28
CA ALA A 51 -5.46 -3.51 13.24
C ALA A 51 -6.93 -3.50 13.68
N GLY A 52 -7.50 -2.32 13.94
CA GLY A 52 -8.93 -2.17 14.24
C GLY A 52 -9.84 -2.63 13.10
N LEU A 53 -9.50 -2.30 11.85
CA LEU A 53 -10.24 -2.76 10.67
C LEU A 53 -10.08 -4.26 10.43
N MET A 54 -8.90 -4.82 10.65
CA MET A 54 -8.67 -6.27 10.58
C MET A 54 -9.50 -7.02 11.61
N ALA A 55 -9.63 -6.49 12.83
CA ALA A 55 -10.50 -7.05 13.85
C ALA A 55 -11.97 -7.05 13.39
N LYS A 56 -12.46 -5.93 12.84
CA LYS A 56 -13.82 -5.83 12.28
C LYS A 56 -14.04 -6.80 11.12
N SER A 57 -13.08 -6.89 10.19
CA SER A 57 -13.11 -7.83 9.07
C SER A 57 -13.20 -9.27 9.56
N LEU A 58 -12.40 -9.65 10.56
CA LEU A 58 -12.41 -10.99 11.13
C LEU A 58 -13.75 -11.31 11.81
N VAL A 59 -14.33 -10.37 12.54
CA VAL A 59 -15.65 -10.54 13.16
C VAL A 59 -16.72 -10.72 12.08
N ALA A 60 -16.75 -9.86 11.06
CA ALA A 60 -17.70 -9.98 9.96
C ALA A 60 -17.58 -11.33 9.22
N SER A 61 -16.36 -11.78 8.92
CA SER A 61 -16.14 -13.10 8.31
C SER A 61 -16.60 -14.26 9.22
N ARG A 62 -16.42 -14.15 10.54
CA ARG A 62 -16.92 -15.14 11.51
C ARG A 62 -18.45 -15.14 11.59
N ASP A 63 -19.09 -13.99 11.45
CA ASP A 63 -20.54 -13.88 11.42
C ASP A 63 -21.12 -14.55 10.17
N VAL A 64 -20.50 -14.38 8.99
CA VAL A 64 -20.86 -15.11 7.76
C VAL A 64 -20.82 -16.62 8.02
N LEU A 65 -19.71 -17.14 8.54
CA LEU A 65 -19.55 -18.57 8.82
C LEU A 65 -20.58 -19.10 9.84
N ARG A 66 -20.98 -18.27 10.81
CA ARG A 66 -22.01 -18.63 11.79
C ARG A 66 -23.38 -18.75 11.14
N ILE A 67 -23.73 -17.81 10.27
CA ILE A 67 -25.00 -17.84 9.53
C ILE A 67 -25.02 -19.04 8.59
N GLU A 68 -23.92 -19.31 7.88
CA GLU A 68 -23.79 -20.48 6.99
C GLU A 68 -23.97 -21.81 7.73
N LYS A 69 -23.36 -21.95 8.92
CA LYS A 69 -23.57 -23.14 9.76
C LYS A 69 -25.02 -23.28 10.20
N ARG A 70 -25.68 -22.18 10.61
CA ARG A 70 -27.08 -22.21 11.01
C ARG A 70 -27.99 -22.56 9.84
N LEU A 71 -27.73 -22.01 8.64
CA LEU A 71 -28.43 -22.36 7.42
C LEU A 71 -28.31 -23.85 7.11
N ALA A 72 -27.10 -24.43 7.19
CA ALA A 72 -26.91 -25.85 6.94
C ALA A 72 -27.72 -26.74 7.90
N VAL A 73 -27.79 -26.36 9.19
CA VAL A 73 -28.61 -27.07 10.18
C VAL A 73 -30.10 -26.95 9.84
N LEU A 74 -30.59 -25.75 9.55
CA LEU A 74 -32.00 -25.54 9.22
C LEU A 74 -32.42 -26.22 7.91
N ILE A 75 -31.54 -26.27 6.91
CA ILE A 75 -31.79 -27.01 5.67
C ILE A 75 -31.95 -28.50 5.99
N SER A 76 -31.05 -29.08 6.78
CA SER A 76 -31.17 -30.48 7.22
C SER A 76 -32.42 -30.75 8.09
N ASP A 77 -32.82 -29.79 8.93
CA ASP A 77 -34.06 -29.88 9.71
C ASP A 77 -35.30 -29.81 8.81
N ALA A 78 -35.29 -28.97 7.78
CA ALA A 78 -36.37 -28.85 6.80
C ALA A 78 -36.53 -30.13 5.98
N GLU A 79 -35.42 -30.71 5.51
CA GLU A 79 -35.40 -32.01 4.81
C GLU A 79 -36.03 -33.11 5.68
N ARG A 80 -35.59 -33.23 6.94
CA ARG A 80 -36.16 -34.20 7.89
C ARG A 80 -37.65 -33.96 8.17
N ALA A 81 -38.10 -32.71 8.23
CA ALA A 81 -39.51 -32.39 8.42
C ALA A 81 -40.36 -32.79 7.20
N LEU A 82 -39.82 -32.61 5.98
CA LEU A 82 -40.47 -33.04 4.74
C LEU A 82 -40.54 -34.57 4.64
N GLU A 83 -39.46 -35.28 4.97
CA GLU A 83 -39.44 -36.75 5.03
C GLU A 83 -40.46 -37.30 6.03
N ALA A 84 -40.64 -36.62 7.16
CA ALA A 84 -41.63 -36.97 8.19
C ALA A 84 -43.08 -36.55 7.83
N GLY A 85 -43.32 -36.00 6.64
CA GLY A 85 -44.64 -35.55 6.18
C GLY A 85 -45.18 -34.30 6.91
N ARG A 86 -44.35 -33.60 7.70
CA ARG A 86 -44.73 -32.41 8.46
C ARG A 86 -44.50 -31.13 7.66
N GLN A 87 -45.32 -30.96 6.62
CA GLN A 87 -45.21 -29.82 5.69
C GLN A 87 -45.37 -28.45 6.38
N ASP A 88 -46.19 -28.38 7.42
CA ASP A 88 -46.42 -27.18 8.22
C ASP A 88 -45.15 -26.73 8.99
N VAL A 89 -44.37 -27.68 9.48
CA VAL A 89 -43.08 -27.42 10.14
C VAL A 89 -42.02 -27.03 9.11
N ALA A 90 -41.97 -27.73 7.97
CA ALA A 90 -41.04 -27.43 6.89
C ALA A 90 -41.23 -26.00 6.33
N LEU A 91 -42.47 -25.54 6.17
CA LEU A 91 -42.77 -24.17 5.73
C LEU A 91 -42.28 -23.10 6.72
N LYS A 92 -42.38 -23.35 8.03
CA LYS A 92 -41.85 -22.45 9.06
C LYS A 92 -40.32 -22.36 8.99
N ILE A 93 -39.64 -23.50 8.83
CA ILE A 93 -38.18 -23.56 8.70
C ILE A 93 -37.73 -22.86 7.41
N ALA A 94 -38.43 -23.07 6.30
CA ALA A 94 -38.15 -22.40 5.02
C ALA A 94 -38.27 -20.86 5.14
N THR A 95 -39.25 -20.38 5.91
CA THR A 95 -39.39 -18.94 6.18
C THR A 95 -38.21 -18.39 6.99
N GLU A 96 -37.73 -19.14 8.00
CA GLU A 96 -36.55 -18.77 8.77
C GLU A 96 -35.27 -18.79 7.92
N ILE A 97 -35.12 -19.78 7.04
CA ILE A 97 -34.03 -19.86 6.06
C ILE A 97 -34.01 -18.61 5.18
N GLY A 98 -35.15 -18.21 4.60
CA GLY A 98 -35.21 -17.02 3.75
C GLY A 98 -34.80 -15.73 4.48
N MET A 99 -35.17 -15.57 5.76
CA MET A 99 -34.72 -14.44 6.57
C MET A 99 -33.20 -14.48 6.82
N LEU A 100 -32.65 -15.67 7.11
CA LEU A 100 -31.21 -15.83 7.32
C LEU A 100 -30.38 -15.67 6.05
N GLU A 101 -30.91 -16.05 4.89
CA GLU A 101 -30.27 -15.83 3.59
C GLU A 101 -30.16 -14.34 3.26
N MET A 102 -31.21 -13.57 3.51
CA MET A 102 -31.18 -12.11 3.35
C MET A 102 -30.19 -11.46 4.33
N SER A 103 -30.14 -11.92 5.59
CA SER A 103 -29.12 -11.47 6.54
C SER A 103 -27.70 -11.86 6.10
N ARG A 104 -27.52 -13.06 5.53
CA ARG A 104 -26.22 -13.53 5.01
C ARG A 104 -25.72 -12.61 3.92
N THR A 105 -26.57 -12.21 2.96
CA THR A 105 -26.14 -11.32 1.87
C THR A 105 -25.59 -10.01 2.41
N ASP A 106 -26.26 -9.39 3.37
CA ASP A 106 -25.80 -8.13 3.97
C ASP A 106 -24.47 -8.28 4.72
N VAL A 107 -24.36 -9.33 5.55
CA VAL A 107 -23.14 -9.59 6.33
C VAL A 107 -21.97 -9.98 5.41
N THR A 108 -22.22 -10.74 4.34
CA THR A 108 -21.19 -11.07 3.34
C THR A 108 -20.70 -9.83 2.60
N HIS A 109 -21.59 -8.91 2.22
CA HIS A 109 -21.20 -7.67 1.58
C HIS A 109 -20.30 -6.84 2.50
N ASN A 110 -20.70 -6.67 3.77
CA ASN A 110 -19.89 -5.97 4.77
C ASN A 110 -18.51 -6.64 4.98
N ALA A 111 -18.45 -7.98 5.01
CA ALA A 111 -17.19 -8.70 5.16
C ALA A 111 -16.25 -8.49 3.97
N LEU A 112 -16.79 -8.44 2.74
CA LEU A 112 -16.02 -8.16 1.53
C LEU A 112 -15.49 -6.72 1.53
N GLU A 113 -16.33 -5.74 1.88
CA GLU A 113 -15.93 -4.33 1.98
C GLU A 113 -14.80 -4.13 3.00
N PHE A 114 -14.92 -4.73 4.19
CA PHE A 114 -13.84 -4.69 5.18
C PHE A 114 -12.57 -5.39 4.69
N GLY A 115 -12.70 -6.52 4.00
CA GLY A 115 -11.56 -7.24 3.41
C GLY A 115 -10.83 -6.40 2.36
N ALA A 116 -11.57 -5.74 1.47
CA ALA A 116 -11.03 -4.84 0.46
C ALA A 116 -10.31 -3.63 1.10
N ALA A 117 -10.95 -3.00 2.10
CA ALA A 117 -10.36 -1.88 2.83
C ALA A 117 -9.06 -2.27 3.55
N VAL A 118 -9.03 -3.43 4.22
CA VAL A 118 -7.81 -3.97 4.86
C VAL A 118 -6.71 -4.19 3.83
N SER A 119 -7.04 -4.77 2.68
CA SER A 119 -6.08 -5.06 1.61
C SER A 119 -5.46 -3.78 1.06
N SER A 120 -6.29 -2.79 0.75
CA SER A 120 -5.86 -1.49 0.24
C SER A 120 -4.97 -0.77 1.26
N LEU A 121 -5.38 -0.73 2.54
CA LEU A 121 -4.59 -0.08 3.59
C LEU A 121 -3.25 -0.79 3.84
N ARG A 122 -3.17 -2.12 3.74
CA ARG A 122 -1.89 -2.84 3.85
C ARG A 122 -0.91 -2.44 2.74
N VAL A 123 -1.40 -2.33 1.51
CA VAL A 123 -0.57 -1.89 0.38
C VAL A 123 -0.11 -0.45 0.57
N ALA A 124 -1.04 0.46 0.88
CA ALA A 124 -0.71 1.87 1.11
C ALA A 124 0.28 2.08 2.27
N LEU A 125 0.10 1.34 3.37
CA LEU A 125 0.98 1.38 4.53
C LEU A 125 2.38 0.91 4.16
N LYS A 126 2.50 -0.25 3.50
CA LYS A 126 3.80 -0.78 3.05
C LYS A 126 4.53 0.20 2.14
N THR A 127 3.84 0.75 1.15
CA THR A 127 4.41 1.77 0.26
C THR A 127 4.88 3.01 1.02
N SER A 128 4.16 3.41 2.08
CA SER A 128 4.55 4.55 2.92
C SER A 128 5.77 4.24 3.78
N GLU A 129 5.85 3.03 4.33
CA GLU A 129 7.00 2.53 5.10
C GLU A 129 8.27 2.44 4.23
N ASP A 130 8.14 1.90 3.01
CA ASP A 130 9.24 1.79 2.05
C ASP A 130 9.77 3.18 1.67
N LYS A 131 8.86 4.12 1.36
CA LYS A 131 9.22 5.51 1.10
C LYS A 131 9.93 6.14 2.29
N LEU A 132 9.40 5.99 3.50
CA LEU A 132 10.02 6.55 4.71
C LEU A 132 11.43 5.98 4.95
N SER A 133 11.63 4.69 4.71
CA SER A 133 12.94 4.04 4.82
C SER A 133 13.95 4.66 3.83
N ILE A 134 13.55 4.84 2.57
CA ILE A 134 14.36 5.51 1.55
C ILE A 134 14.70 6.94 1.97
N LEU A 135 13.71 7.70 2.47
CA LEU A 135 13.89 9.08 2.94
C LEU A 135 14.96 9.18 4.05
N LYS A 136 14.89 8.29 5.04
CA LYS A 136 15.86 8.22 6.13
C LYS A 136 17.27 7.97 5.64
N ASN A 137 17.44 6.97 4.75
CA ASN A 137 18.73 6.63 4.17
C ASN A 137 19.32 7.81 3.37
N GLN A 138 18.49 8.52 2.60
CA GLN A 138 18.95 9.70 1.86
C GLN A 138 19.41 10.83 2.79
N ILE A 139 18.70 11.08 3.90
CA ILE A 139 19.09 12.10 4.87
C ILE A 139 20.40 11.72 5.57
N GLU A 140 20.64 10.45 5.86
CA GLU A 140 21.92 9.97 6.40
C GLU A 140 23.07 10.20 5.42
N VAL A 141 22.88 9.92 4.13
CA VAL A 141 23.87 10.21 3.08
C VAL A 141 24.16 11.71 2.98
N VAL A 142 23.13 12.56 3.05
CA VAL A 142 23.32 14.03 3.04
C VAL A 142 24.06 14.49 4.30
N ARG A 143 23.74 13.95 5.47
CA ARG A 143 24.40 14.28 6.74
C ARG A 143 25.88 13.91 6.72
N THR A 144 26.21 12.70 6.27
CA THR A 144 27.61 12.23 6.16
C THR A 144 28.42 13.08 5.17
N ASN A 145 27.82 13.45 4.03
CA ASN A 145 28.44 14.38 3.08
C ASN A 145 28.72 15.76 3.69
N HIS A 146 27.74 16.33 4.40
CA HIS A 146 27.90 17.64 5.03
C HIS A 146 29.04 17.61 6.07
N LEU A 147 29.11 16.55 6.89
CA LEU A 147 30.21 16.37 7.84
C LEU A 147 31.57 16.23 7.14
N ALA A 148 31.65 15.47 6.04
CA ALA A 148 32.87 15.32 5.26
C ALA A 148 33.33 16.64 4.62
N GLN A 149 32.39 17.43 4.08
CA GLN A 149 32.67 18.77 3.55
C GLN A 149 33.19 19.71 4.65
N GLN A 150 32.51 19.73 5.80
CA GLN A 150 32.94 20.55 6.93
C GLN A 150 34.35 20.18 7.39
N ALA A 151 34.66 18.88 7.50
CA ALA A 151 36.01 18.39 7.85
C ALA A 151 37.08 18.84 6.83
N CYS A 152 36.79 18.74 5.53
CA CYS A 152 37.69 19.21 4.47
C CYS A 152 37.99 20.71 4.57
N LEU A 153 36.96 21.53 4.83
CA LEU A 153 37.11 22.98 5.00
C LEU A 153 37.96 23.32 6.23
N SER A 154 37.69 22.70 7.38
CA SER A 154 38.50 22.91 8.59
C SER A 154 39.95 22.44 8.44
N SER A 155 40.19 21.34 7.72
CA SER A 155 41.56 20.84 7.46
C SER A 155 42.31 21.72 6.45
N SER A 156 41.61 22.29 5.46
CA SER A 156 42.19 23.23 4.48
C SER A 156 42.62 24.55 5.11
N VAL A 157 41.96 24.99 6.19
CA VAL A 157 42.32 26.20 6.94
C VAL A 157 43.49 25.94 7.90
N ALA A 158 43.67 24.68 8.34
CA ALA A 158 44.70 24.30 9.30
C ALA A 158 46.09 23.99 8.67
N GLU A 159 46.15 23.52 7.42
CA GLU A 159 47.42 23.16 6.75
C GLU A 159 47.76 24.13 5.60
N GLY A 160 48.57 25.16 5.89
CA GLY A 160 49.19 26.05 4.90
C GLY A 160 50.24 25.40 3.97
N GLY A 161 50.09 24.11 3.63
CA GLY A 161 51.02 23.44 2.72
C GLY A 161 50.73 21.95 2.47
N SER A 162 49.79 21.60 1.59
CA SER A 162 49.70 20.23 1.06
C SER A 162 48.89 20.10 -0.25
N SER A 163 49.49 20.51 -1.38
CA SER A 163 48.86 20.46 -2.72
C SER A 163 48.52 19.02 -3.21
N LEU A 164 49.19 17.99 -2.69
CA LEU A 164 49.00 16.60 -3.12
C LEU A 164 47.88 15.87 -2.36
N ARG A 165 47.65 16.15 -1.07
CA ARG A 165 46.54 15.56 -0.30
C ARG A 165 45.18 16.12 -0.74
N ILE A 166 45.13 17.40 -1.10
CA ILE A 166 43.93 18.06 -1.65
C ILE A 166 43.48 17.38 -2.95
N ARG A 167 44.42 16.98 -3.83
CA ARG A 167 44.09 16.32 -5.11
C ARG A 167 43.45 14.93 -4.90
N ASN A 168 43.98 14.14 -3.97
CA ASN A 168 43.46 12.81 -3.68
C ASN A 168 42.11 12.86 -2.96
N VAL A 169 41.93 13.80 -2.02
CA VAL A 169 40.64 14.03 -1.36
C VAL A 169 39.60 14.53 -2.37
N ALA A 170 39.96 15.47 -3.25
CA ALA A 170 39.08 15.94 -4.31
C ALA A 170 38.66 14.79 -5.25
N GLN A 171 39.58 13.88 -5.58
CA GLN A 171 39.30 12.71 -6.40
C GLN A 171 38.35 11.72 -5.69
N SER A 172 38.60 11.38 -4.42
CA SER A 172 37.70 10.52 -3.63
C SER A 172 36.30 11.12 -3.47
N LEU A 173 36.22 12.44 -3.26
CA LEU A 173 34.96 13.16 -3.11
C LEU A 173 34.19 13.21 -4.45
N ASN A 174 34.91 13.24 -5.58
CA ASN A 174 34.31 13.12 -6.90
C ASN A 174 33.73 11.72 -7.15
N THR A 175 34.44 10.66 -6.72
CA THR A 175 33.93 9.26 -6.81
C THR A 175 32.70 9.05 -5.93
N ILE A 176 32.68 9.61 -4.71
CA ILE A 176 31.52 9.55 -3.81
C ILE A 176 30.32 10.29 -4.42
N ARG A 177 30.53 11.49 -4.96
CA ARG A 177 29.48 12.25 -5.67
C ARG A 177 28.95 11.49 -6.88
N GLN A 178 29.81 10.81 -7.64
CA GLN A 178 29.40 10.04 -8.80
C GLN A 178 28.51 8.84 -8.42
N ARG A 179 28.87 8.09 -7.37
CA ARG A 179 28.01 7.02 -6.82
C ARG A 179 26.66 7.55 -6.32
N GLN A 180 26.64 8.76 -5.77
CA GLN A 180 25.39 9.42 -5.32
C GLN A 180 24.50 9.85 -6.49
N ARG A 181 25.09 10.32 -7.59
CA ARG A 181 24.33 10.62 -8.82
C ARG A 181 23.73 9.36 -9.43
N GLU A 182 24.48 8.27 -9.45
CA GLU A 182 23.99 6.98 -9.98
C GLU A 182 22.85 6.41 -9.13
N THR A 183 22.95 6.50 -7.80
CA THR A 183 21.88 6.06 -6.89
C THR A 183 20.65 6.97 -6.96
N ALA A 184 20.81 8.29 -7.02
CA ALA A 184 19.70 9.23 -7.21
C ALA A 184 18.99 9.03 -8.56
N ALA A 185 19.74 8.78 -9.64
CA ALA A 185 19.16 8.49 -10.96
C ALA A 185 18.38 7.17 -10.97
N ARG A 186 18.87 6.13 -10.29
CA ARG A 186 18.12 4.86 -10.13
C ARG A 186 16.82 5.05 -9.38
N LEU A 187 16.84 5.81 -8.29
CA LEU A 187 15.64 6.13 -7.51
C LEU A 187 14.63 6.93 -8.33
N GLN A 188 15.08 7.84 -9.20
CA GLN A 188 14.20 8.57 -10.11
C GLN A 188 13.53 7.63 -11.12
N VAL A 189 14.28 6.68 -11.70
CA VAL A 189 13.71 5.67 -12.60
C VAL A 189 12.70 4.80 -11.86
N GLU A 190 12.98 4.40 -10.62
CA GLU A 190 12.04 3.66 -9.78
C GLU A 190 10.79 4.48 -9.42
N GLU A 191 10.92 5.79 -9.15
CA GLU A 191 9.80 6.68 -8.87
C GLU A 191 8.93 6.90 -10.12
N GLU A 192 9.55 7.06 -11.30
CA GLU A 192 8.86 7.16 -12.59
C GLU A 192 8.16 5.84 -12.98
N LEU A 193 8.71 4.68 -12.61
CA LEU A 193 8.08 3.37 -12.76
C LEU A 193 6.93 3.15 -11.76
N ASN A 194 6.92 3.85 -10.62
CA ASN A 194 5.91 3.76 -9.57
C ASN A 194 4.70 4.71 -9.78
N PHE A 195 4.58 5.38 -10.92
CA PHE A 195 3.34 6.07 -11.32
C PHE A 195 2.41 5.10 -12.08
N PRO A 196 1.34 4.56 -11.46
CA PRO A 196 0.41 3.63 -12.10
C PRO A 196 -0.61 4.33 -13.01
N GLU A 197 -0.21 5.32 -13.81
CA GLU A 197 -1.17 6.11 -14.62
C GLU A 197 -1.02 5.95 -16.14
N ARG A 198 -0.11 5.10 -16.64
CA ARG A 198 0.00 4.87 -18.10
C ARG A 198 -0.28 3.44 -18.56
N ASP A 199 -0.37 2.49 -17.64
CA ASP A 199 -0.62 1.08 -17.99
C ASP A 199 -2.08 0.68 -17.79
N LEU A 200 -2.77 1.24 -16.78
CA LEU A 200 -4.15 0.89 -16.48
C LEU A 200 -5.14 1.43 -17.53
N GLU A 201 -5.03 2.70 -17.92
CA GLU A 201 -5.92 3.27 -18.96
C GLU A 201 -5.62 2.72 -20.37
N ARG A 202 -4.39 2.27 -20.62
CA ARG A 202 -4.03 1.60 -21.89
C ARG A 202 -4.61 0.20 -21.92
N ARG A 203 -4.51 -0.56 -20.82
CA ARG A 203 -5.13 -1.88 -20.65
C ARG A 203 -6.66 -1.84 -20.63
N LEU A 204 -7.27 -0.80 -20.06
CA LEU A 204 -8.74 -0.63 -20.05
C LEU A 204 -9.29 -0.22 -21.42
N ARG A 205 -8.54 0.57 -22.20
CA ARG A 205 -8.89 0.90 -23.59
C ARG A 205 -8.69 -0.29 -24.55
N ASP A 206 -7.67 -1.12 -24.32
CA ASP A 206 -7.42 -2.34 -25.11
C ASP A 206 -8.41 -3.48 -24.77
N ALA A 207 -9.02 -3.47 -23.57
CA ALA A 207 -9.86 -4.56 -23.11
C ALA A 207 -11.33 -4.47 -23.53
N CYS A 208 -11.89 -3.31 -23.90
CA CYS A 208 -13.28 -3.13 -24.34
C CYS A 208 -14.31 -4.08 -23.66
N ILE A 209 -14.36 -4.10 -22.32
CA ILE A 209 -15.32 -4.91 -21.55
C ILE A 209 -16.20 -3.96 -20.75
N SER A 210 -17.39 -3.72 -21.28
CA SER A 210 -18.51 -3.15 -20.52
C SER A 210 -18.96 -4.17 -19.45
N PRO A 211 -19.29 -3.74 -18.22
CA PRO A 211 -19.81 -4.63 -17.19
C PRO A 211 -21.30 -4.90 -17.42
N ASP A 212 -21.64 -6.09 -17.90
CA ASP A 212 -23.03 -6.58 -17.90
C ASP A 212 -23.47 -6.91 -16.47
N THR A 213 -24.51 -6.22 -16.02
CA THR A 213 -25.19 -6.40 -14.74
C THR A 213 -25.87 -7.78 -14.62
N PRO A 214 -25.78 -8.47 -13.47
CA PRO A 214 -26.43 -9.76 -13.26
C PRO A 214 -27.94 -9.59 -13.02
N ASN A 215 -28.76 -10.04 -13.98
CA ASN A 215 -30.22 -10.11 -13.87
C ASN A 215 -30.66 -11.53 -13.43
N ALA A 216 -31.74 -11.62 -12.64
CA ALA A 216 -32.26 -12.85 -12.01
C ALA A 216 -32.51 -14.02 -12.99
N ASN A 217 -32.73 -13.74 -14.27
CA ASN A 217 -32.84 -14.75 -15.33
C ASN A 217 -31.53 -15.51 -15.59
N SER A 218 -30.35 -14.92 -15.35
CA SER A 218 -29.06 -15.61 -15.55
C SER A 218 -28.78 -16.64 -14.45
N VAL A 219 -29.26 -16.38 -13.22
CA VAL A 219 -29.17 -17.30 -12.08
C VAL A 219 -30.07 -18.52 -12.30
N LEU A 220 -31.30 -18.30 -12.75
CA LEU A 220 -32.25 -19.37 -13.11
C LEU A 220 -31.74 -20.26 -14.27
N SER A 221 -31.01 -19.66 -15.22
CA SER A 221 -30.37 -20.38 -16.33
C SER A 221 -29.21 -21.26 -15.87
N ARG A 222 -28.40 -20.79 -14.92
CA ARG A 222 -27.31 -21.59 -14.32
C ARG A 222 -27.82 -22.77 -13.52
N ILE A 223 -28.87 -22.59 -12.73
CA ILE A 223 -29.45 -23.66 -11.91
C ILE A 223 -30.02 -24.78 -12.81
N LYS A 224 -30.70 -24.43 -13.92
CA LYS A 224 -31.22 -25.41 -14.90
C LYS A 224 -30.12 -26.15 -15.69
N ASN A 225 -29.00 -25.48 -15.97
CA ASN A 225 -27.88 -26.10 -16.67
C ASN A 225 -27.08 -27.03 -15.74
N HIS A 226 -27.04 -26.73 -14.44
CA HIS A 226 -26.39 -27.62 -13.47
C HIS A 226 -27.23 -28.88 -13.19
N SER A 227 -28.55 -28.76 -13.10
CA SER A 227 -29.45 -29.93 -12.93
C SER A 227 -29.45 -30.88 -14.14
N SER A 228 -29.15 -30.39 -15.34
CA SER A 228 -29.08 -31.22 -16.57
C SER A 228 -27.75 -31.98 -16.71
N GLN A 229 -26.71 -31.62 -15.96
CA GLN A 229 -25.40 -32.30 -16.00
C GLN A 229 -25.31 -33.48 -15.01
N GLU A 230 -26.25 -33.62 -14.07
CA GLU A 230 -26.32 -34.76 -13.15
C GLU A 230 -27.20 -35.91 -13.66
N THR A 231 -27.75 -35.82 -14.88
CA THR A 231 -28.64 -36.87 -15.45
C THR A 231 -28.08 -37.59 -16.68
N ILE A 232 -26.75 -37.60 -16.88
CA ILE A 232 -26.08 -38.46 -17.88
C ILE A 232 -24.99 -39.29 -17.18
#